data_AF-A0AAD8ANX6-F1
#
_entry.id   AF-A0AAD8ANX6-F1
#
_cell.length_a   1.000
_cell.length_b   1.000
_cell.length_c   1.000
_cell.angle_alpha   90.00
_cell.angle_beta   90.00
_cell.angle_gamma   90.00
#
_symmetry.space_group_name_H-M   'P 1'
#
loop_
_entity.id
_entity.type
_entity.pdbx_description
1 polymer ?
#
loop_
_entity_poly.entity_id
_entity_poly.type
_entity_poly.pdbx_seq_one_letter_code
_entity_poly.pdbx_strand_id
1 'polypeptide(L)'
;MVCFVKLAVLSPPRKLHFRQLTHRLSAKSSGTLKLVEARSALVTGLILLLLCCQLQQTMVSALSCEPCDVATCVNDTNCPGGMVLGPCRCCYECARQVNQSCGGIYDLSGTCDKNLHCVRPLSEDVTSEESLVGICMGK
;
A
#
# COMPACT_ATOMS: atom_id res chain seq x y z
N MET A 1 2.13 12.93 -11.75
CA MET A 1 1.93 11.67 -11.01
C MET A 1 2.34 10.54 -11.95
N VAL A 2 3.62 10.21 -11.92
CA VAL A 2 4.29 9.39 -12.93
C VAL A 2 4.04 7.93 -12.59
N CYS A 3 3.60 7.13 -13.57
CA CYS A 3 3.61 5.68 -13.46
C CYS A 3 5.03 5.23 -13.11
N PHE A 4 5.27 4.88 -11.84
CA PHE A 4 6.42 4.08 -11.47
C PHE A 4 6.18 2.66 -12.01
N VAL A 5 6.35 2.49 -13.32
CA VAL A 5 6.71 1.21 -13.90
C VAL A 5 8.10 0.94 -13.36
N LYS A 6 8.18 0.28 -12.21
CA LYS A 6 9.43 -0.25 -11.69
C LYS A 6 9.97 -1.15 -12.79
N LEU A 7 11.06 -0.73 -13.43
CA LEU A 7 11.75 -1.47 -14.46
C LEU A 7 12.13 -2.86 -13.90
N ALA A 8 11.27 -3.85 -14.14
CA ALA A 8 11.58 -5.26 -13.95
C ALA A 8 11.96 -5.88 -15.30
N VAL A 9 12.80 -5.18 -16.08
CA VAL A 9 13.37 -5.70 -17.33
C VAL A 9 14.87 -5.48 -17.30
N LEU A 10 15.56 -6.15 -16.38
CA LEU A 10 16.99 -6.43 -16.46
C LEU A 10 17.32 -7.59 -15.51
N SER A 11 17.14 -8.81 -16.00
CA SER A 11 17.89 -9.98 -15.54
C SER A 11 18.15 -10.90 -16.74
N PRO A 12 19.41 -11.32 -16.95
CA PRO A 12 19.87 -11.95 -18.20
C PRO A 12 19.41 -13.41 -18.34
N PRO A 13 19.39 -13.97 -19.56
CA PRO A 13 19.02 -15.36 -19.77
C PRO A 13 20.15 -16.29 -19.32
N ARG A 14 19.93 -17.08 -18.26
CA ARG A 14 20.71 -18.30 -18.06
C ARG A 14 20.17 -19.40 -18.97
N LYS A 15 21.02 -19.83 -19.91
CA LYS A 15 20.79 -20.93 -20.83
C LYS A 15 20.41 -22.20 -20.06
N LEU A 16 19.29 -22.82 -20.41
CA LEU A 16 19.13 -24.27 -20.26
C LEU A 16 18.90 -24.87 -21.64
N HIS A 17 19.86 -25.69 -22.03
CA HIS A 17 19.93 -26.42 -23.28
C HIS A 17 19.04 -27.66 -23.13
N PHE A 18 17.88 -27.70 -23.77
CA PHE A 18 17.14 -28.95 -23.94
C PHE A 18 16.83 -29.17 -25.42
N ARG A 19 17.40 -30.26 -25.93
CA ARG A 19 17.28 -30.74 -27.31
C ARG A 19 15.82 -31.06 -27.64
N GLN A 20 15.41 -30.57 -28.82
CA GLN A 20 14.55 -31.18 -29.84
C GLN A 20 13.46 -32.18 -29.40
N LEU A 21 12.21 -31.88 -29.76
CA LEU A 21 11.43 -32.61 -30.78
C LEU A 21 9.95 -32.26 -30.62
N THR A 22 9.35 -31.61 -31.62
CA THR A 22 8.09 -32.08 -32.23
C THR A 22 7.71 -31.18 -33.41
N HIS A 23 7.80 -31.82 -34.58
CA HIS A 23 6.90 -31.71 -35.72
C HIS A 23 6.72 -30.37 -36.46
N ARG A 24 7.17 -30.46 -37.72
CA ARG A 24 6.72 -29.72 -38.91
C ARG A 24 5.34 -29.06 -38.77
N LEU A 25 5.32 -27.74 -38.79
CA LEU A 25 4.38 -27.00 -39.63
C LEU A 25 5.16 -25.93 -40.39
N SER A 26 5.47 -26.26 -41.64
CA SER A 26 5.95 -25.33 -42.64
C SER A 26 4.84 -24.34 -42.95
N ALA A 27 4.94 -23.11 -42.46
CA ALA A 27 4.17 -21.99 -42.96
C ALA A 27 5.14 -20.90 -43.42
N LYS A 28 5.47 -20.97 -44.70
CA LYS A 28 6.17 -19.93 -45.45
C LYS A 28 5.24 -18.72 -45.51
N SER A 29 5.64 -17.58 -44.94
CA SER A 29 4.89 -16.33 -45.13
C SER A 29 5.84 -15.14 -45.25
N SER A 30 5.71 -14.47 -46.40
CA SER A 30 6.40 -13.27 -46.86
C SER A 30 6.28 -12.10 -45.86
N GLY A 31 7.24 -11.18 -45.94
CA GLY A 31 7.54 -10.10 -44.98
C GLY A 31 6.43 -9.11 -44.59
N THR A 32 5.19 -9.27 -45.05
CA THR A 32 4.03 -8.49 -44.57
C THR A 32 3.42 -9.06 -43.29
N LEU A 33 3.61 -10.36 -42.99
CA LEU A 33 3.03 -11.01 -41.81
C LEU A 33 3.77 -10.67 -40.50
N LYS A 34 5.09 -10.40 -40.57
CA LYS A 34 5.90 -9.99 -39.40
C LYS A 34 5.57 -8.59 -38.89
N LEU A 35 5.06 -7.72 -39.77
CA LEU A 35 4.69 -6.36 -39.40
C LEU A 35 3.28 -6.31 -38.78
N VAL A 36 2.36 -7.17 -39.22
CA VAL A 36 1.02 -7.33 -38.62
C VAL A 36 1.13 -7.91 -37.21
N GLU A 37 2.03 -8.86 -37.00
CA GLU A 37 2.26 -9.51 -35.70
C GLU A 37 2.93 -8.56 -34.69
N ALA A 38 3.82 -7.68 -35.15
CA ALA A 38 4.41 -6.62 -34.33
C ALA A 38 3.40 -5.50 -34.04
N ARG A 39 2.57 -5.10 -35.02
CA ARG A 39 1.49 -4.12 -34.81
C ARG A 39 0.39 -4.66 -33.91
N SER A 40 0.00 -5.93 -34.07
CA SER A 40 -0.96 -6.58 -33.19
C SER A 40 -0.40 -6.74 -31.78
N ALA A 41 0.89 -7.07 -31.62
CA ALA A 41 1.55 -7.13 -30.31
C ALA A 41 1.69 -5.75 -29.64
N LEU A 42 1.94 -4.69 -30.42
CA LEU A 42 1.96 -3.31 -29.92
C LEU A 42 0.57 -2.86 -29.49
N VAL A 43 -0.46 -3.16 -30.29
CA VAL A 43 -1.86 -2.80 -29.99
C VAL A 43 -2.38 -3.60 -28.79
N THR A 44 -2.13 -4.91 -28.71
CA THR A 44 -2.51 -5.71 -27.54
C THR A 44 -1.72 -5.30 -26.29
N GLY A 45 -0.43 -4.96 -26.43
CA GLY A 45 0.37 -4.41 -25.34
C GLY A 45 -0.15 -3.07 -24.83
N LEU A 46 -0.52 -2.15 -25.73
CA LEU A 46 -1.14 -0.87 -25.37
C LEU A 46 -2.52 -1.06 -24.72
N ILE A 47 -3.35 -1.96 -25.25
CA ILE A 47 -4.66 -2.29 -24.66
C ILE A 47 -4.49 -2.88 -23.26
N LEU A 48 -3.53 -3.79 -23.06
CA LEU A 48 -3.23 -4.36 -21.74
C LEU A 48 -2.74 -3.30 -20.76
N LEU A 49 -1.89 -2.37 -21.21
CA LEU A 49 -1.38 -1.26 -20.38
C LEU A 49 -2.50 -0.27 -20.00
N LEU A 50 -3.41 0.03 -20.93
CA LEU A 50 -4.59 0.86 -20.67
C LEU A 50 -5.56 0.18 -19.70
N LEU A 51 -5.83 -1.12 -19.86
CA LEU A 51 -6.64 -1.90 -18.94
C LEU A 51 -6.01 -1.92 -17.54
N CYS A 52 -4.71 -2.17 -17.41
CA CYS A 52 -4.00 -2.10 -16.12
C CYS A 52 -4.11 -0.72 -15.44
N CYS A 53 -4.04 0.38 -16.20
CA CYS A 53 -4.22 1.73 -15.64
C CYS A 53 -5.63 1.96 -15.07
N GLN A 54 -6.68 1.39 -15.66
CA GLN A 54 -8.05 1.56 -15.16
C GLN A 54 -8.28 0.82 -13.83
N LEU A 55 -7.60 -0.31 -13.59
CA LEU A 55 -7.73 -1.06 -12.33
C LEU A 55 -7.07 -0.36 -11.13
N GLN A 56 -6.19 0.62 -11.34
CA GLN A 56 -5.46 1.29 -10.25
C GLN A 56 -6.24 2.46 -9.60
N GLN A 57 -7.40 2.85 -10.13
CA GLN A 57 -8.12 4.03 -9.66
C GLN A 57 -8.85 3.84 -8.32
N THR A 58 -8.95 2.61 -7.79
CA THR A 58 -9.73 2.33 -6.58
C THR A 58 -8.92 2.40 -5.26
N MET A 59 -7.65 2.81 -5.31
CA MET A 59 -6.72 2.69 -4.16
C MET A 59 -6.31 4.04 -3.53
N VAL A 60 -7.06 5.12 -3.71
CA VAL A 60 -6.64 6.46 -3.23
C VAL A 60 -7.37 6.98 -2.00
N SER A 61 -8.48 6.37 -1.58
CA SER A 61 -9.26 6.90 -0.44
C SER A 61 -8.73 6.49 0.94
N ALA A 62 -7.74 5.59 1.02
CA ALA A 62 -7.26 5.07 2.29
C ALA A 62 -6.42 6.05 3.12
N LEU A 63 -6.00 7.18 2.54
CA LEU A 63 -5.17 8.20 3.21
C LEU A 63 -5.94 9.47 3.61
N SER A 64 -7.25 9.53 3.36
CA SER A 64 -8.09 10.70 3.67
C SER A 64 -9.26 10.31 4.55
N CYS A 65 -9.59 11.16 5.52
CA CYS A 65 -10.77 10.97 6.35
C CYS A 65 -12.05 11.25 5.57
N GLU A 66 -13.04 10.39 5.75
CA GLU A 66 -14.42 10.62 5.30
C GLU A 66 -15.05 11.77 6.11
N PRO A 67 -16.07 12.48 5.58
CA PRO A 67 -16.83 13.46 6.34
C PRO A 67 -17.30 12.87 7.68
N CYS A 68 -17.11 13.66 8.74
CA CYS A 68 -17.43 13.22 10.10
C CYS A 68 -18.94 13.03 10.27
N ASP A 69 -19.35 11.80 10.60
CA ASP A 69 -20.69 11.47 11.04
C ASP A 69 -20.68 10.95 12.49
N VAL A 70 -20.94 11.85 13.44
CA VAL A 70 -20.90 11.57 14.87
C VAL A 70 -21.95 10.53 15.29
N ALA A 71 -23.03 10.36 14.51
CA ALA A 71 -24.07 9.37 14.82
C ALA A 71 -23.57 7.92 14.67
N THR A 72 -22.48 7.72 13.92
CA THR A 72 -21.86 6.40 13.71
C THR A 72 -20.79 6.06 14.77
N CYS A 73 -20.43 7.01 15.63
CA CYS A 73 -19.40 6.81 16.64
C CYS A 73 -19.85 5.80 17.70
N VAL A 74 -18.94 4.90 18.08
CA VAL A 74 -19.11 4.05 19.26
C VAL A 74 -18.84 4.91 20.49
N ASN A 75 -19.83 5.02 21.38
CA ASN A 75 -19.72 5.84 22.57
C ASN A 75 -19.28 4.99 23.77
N ASP A 76 -17.99 4.69 23.85
CA ASP A 76 -17.41 4.00 25.00
C ASP A 76 -17.28 4.95 26.19
N THR A 77 -18.20 4.84 27.16
CA THR A 77 -18.22 5.72 28.34
C THR A 77 -17.36 5.22 29.49
N ASN A 78 -16.88 3.98 29.45
CA ASN A 78 -16.17 3.34 30.55
C ASN A 78 -14.67 3.20 30.25
N CYS A 79 -14.00 4.32 30.02
CA CYS A 79 -12.56 4.35 29.78
C CYS A 79 -11.79 4.29 31.10
N PRO A 80 -10.66 3.54 31.16
CA PRO A 80 -9.77 3.53 32.33
C PRO A 80 -9.11 4.90 32.61
N GLY A 81 -9.16 5.81 31.64
CA GLY A 81 -8.67 7.18 31.77
C GLY A 81 -9.54 8.16 30.99
N GLY A 82 -8.92 9.18 30.40
CA GLY A 82 -9.61 10.20 29.62
C GLY A 82 -10.12 9.70 28.27
N MET A 83 -10.92 10.55 27.63
CA MET A 83 -11.30 10.41 26.22
C MET A 83 -10.46 11.37 25.36
N VAL A 84 -10.02 10.87 24.21
CA VAL A 84 -9.22 11.61 23.22
C VAL A 84 -9.86 11.48 21.85
N LEU A 85 -9.61 12.44 20.97
CA LEU A 85 -10.07 12.34 19.59
C LEU A 85 -9.26 11.28 18.83
N GLY A 86 -9.96 10.42 18.10
CA GLY A 86 -9.35 9.44 17.20
C GLY A 86 -8.59 10.09 16.03
N PRO A 87 -8.00 9.28 15.14
CA PRO A 87 -7.08 9.73 14.09
C PRO A 87 -7.72 10.72 13.10
N CYS A 88 -9.01 10.53 12.78
CA CYS A 88 -9.79 11.43 11.93
C CYS A 88 -10.46 12.59 12.67
N ARG A 89 -10.20 12.75 13.97
CA ARG A 89 -10.73 13.86 14.80
C ARG A 89 -12.25 14.03 14.77
N CYS A 90 -12.98 12.92 14.61
CA CYS A 90 -14.44 12.89 14.60
C CYS A 90 -15.00 12.27 15.88
N CYS A 91 -14.64 11.01 16.15
CA CYS A 91 -15.11 10.28 17.32
C CYS A 91 -14.12 10.41 18.49
N TYR A 92 -14.67 10.34 19.69
CA TYR A 92 -13.89 10.15 20.91
C TYR A 92 -13.61 8.67 21.14
N GLU A 93 -12.40 8.37 21.56
CA GLU A 93 -11.92 7.04 21.89
C GLU A 93 -11.23 7.07 23.27
N CYS A 94 -11.11 5.92 23.92
CA CYS A 94 -10.39 5.84 25.18
C CYS A 94 -8.90 6.14 25.00
N ALA A 95 -8.37 7.01 25.85
CA ALA A 95 -6.96 7.35 25.85
C ALA A 95 -6.10 6.13 26.24
N ARG A 96 -4.98 5.96 25.53
CA ARG A 96 -3.99 4.93 25.82
C ARG A 96 -3.33 5.20 27.18
N GLN A 97 -3.22 4.15 27.97
CA GLN A 97 -2.68 4.15 29.33
C GLN A 97 -1.19 3.78 29.35
N VAL A 98 -0.57 3.86 30.52
CA VAL A 98 0.85 3.52 30.70
C VAL A 98 1.19 2.14 30.12
N ASN A 99 2.33 2.03 29.47
CA ASN A 99 2.83 0.81 28.82
C ASN A 99 1.96 0.27 27.66
N GLN A 100 1.00 1.06 27.16
CA GLN A 100 0.27 0.73 25.93
C GLN A 100 0.93 1.35 24.71
N SER A 101 0.72 0.73 23.55
CA SER A 101 1.16 1.26 22.26
C SER A 101 0.43 2.56 21.89
N CYS A 102 1.14 3.44 21.18
CA CYS A 102 0.64 4.75 20.76
C CYS A 102 1.30 5.21 19.45
N GLY A 103 0.69 6.17 18.77
CA GLY A 103 1.21 6.71 17.51
C GLY A 103 1.02 5.74 16.35
N GLY A 104 2.09 5.41 15.64
CA GLY A 104 2.03 4.70 14.36
C GLY A 104 1.64 5.64 13.21
N ILE A 105 1.44 5.06 12.03
CA ILE A 105 0.97 5.80 10.86
C ILE A 105 -0.45 6.30 11.13
N TYR A 106 -0.70 7.58 10.88
CA TYR A 106 -1.97 8.27 11.16
C TYR A 106 -2.47 8.12 12.60
N ASP A 107 -1.60 7.89 13.59
CA ASP A 107 -2.01 7.65 14.98
C ASP A 107 -2.93 6.42 15.16
N LEU A 108 -2.87 5.43 14.26
CA LEU A 108 -3.68 4.20 14.32
C LEU A 108 -3.42 3.35 15.58
N SER A 109 -2.26 3.48 16.22
CA SER A 109 -1.99 2.82 17.51
C SER A 109 -2.64 3.54 18.68
N GLY A 110 -3.20 4.73 18.48
CA GLY A 110 -3.94 5.50 19.47
C GLY A 110 -3.14 6.61 20.13
N THR A 111 -3.83 7.44 20.91
CA THR A 111 -3.30 8.63 21.57
C THR A 111 -3.24 8.43 23.09
N CYS A 112 -2.13 8.82 23.71
CA CYS A 112 -1.94 8.71 25.16
C CYS A 112 -2.82 9.70 25.96
N ASP A 113 -3.10 9.36 27.23
CA ASP A 113 -3.82 10.21 28.17
C ASP A 113 -3.07 11.53 28.52
N LYS A 114 -3.77 12.51 29.11
CA LYS A 114 -3.29 13.90 29.32
C LYS A 114 -1.95 14.04 30.07
N ASN A 115 -1.57 13.02 30.85
CA ASN A 115 -0.36 13.00 31.68
C ASN A 115 0.71 12.02 31.16
N LEU A 116 0.52 11.50 29.94
CA LEU A 116 1.40 10.53 29.33
C LEU A 116 1.95 11.09 28.01
N HIS A 117 3.15 10.67 27.64
CA HIS A 117 3.77 11.02 26.36
C HIS A 117 4.13 9.76 25.58
N CYS A 118 3.96 9.81 24.25
CA CYS A 118 4.26 8.68 23.38
C CYS A 118 5.76 8.64 23.06
N VAL A 119 6.48 7.70 23.66
CA VAL A 119 7.93 7.52 23.45
C VAL A 119 8.16 6.52 22.33
N ARG A 120 8.82 6.96 21.26
CA ARG A 120 9.18 6.11 20.13
C ARG A 120 10.63 5.61 20.26
N PRO A 121 10.92 4.36 19.86
CA PRO A 121 12.30 3.90 19.79
C PRO A 121 13.08 4.76 18.78
N LEU A 122 14.28 5.19 19.16
CA LEU A 122 15.21 5.84 18.24
C LEU A 122 15.86 4.75 17.39
N SER A 123 15.24 4.36 16.28
CA SER A 123 15.87 3.49 15.29
C SER A 123 16.56 4.35 14.23
N GLU A 124 17.85 4.10 13.99
CA GLU A 124 18.63 4.77 12.94
C GLU A 124 18.13 4.46 11.52
N ASP A 125 17.28 3.43 11.37
CA ASP A 125 16.57 3.06 10.15
C ASP A 125 15.07 3.39 10.24
N VAL A 126 14.67 4.59 9.82
CA VAL A 126 13.28 5.09 9.82
C VAL A 126 12.46 4.51 8.64
N THR A 127 12.63 3.23 8.31
CA THR A 127 12.03 2.62 7.11
C THR A 127 10.99 1.52 7.39
N SER A 128 10.82 1.09 8.64
CA SER A 128 9.78 0.14 9.03
C SER A 128 8.64 0.84 9.77
N GLU A 129 7.39 0.46 9.43
CA GLU A 129 6.18 1.02 10.05
C GLU A 129 6.11 0.78 11.57
N GLU A 130 6.89 -0.19 12.06
CA GLU A 130 7.08 -0.50 13.47
C GLU A 130 7.81 0.61 14.23
N SER A 131 8.66 1.40 13.57
CA SER A 131 9.40 2.52 14.21
C SER A 131 8.50 3.71 14.57
N LEU A 132 7.29 3.78 13.98
CA LEU A 132 6.35 4.88 14.22
C LEU A 132 5.48 4.63 15.45
N VAL A 133 5.40 3.38 15.91
CA VAL A 133 4.67 2.97 17.11
C VAL A 133 5.56 3.18 18.34
N GLY A 134 5.05 3.93 19.30
CA GLY A 134 5.70 4.17 20.59
C GLY A 134 4.95 3.53 21.75
N ILE A 135 5.39 3.83 22.97
CA ILE A 135 4.75 3.42 24.21
C ILE A 135 4.42 4.65 25.07
N CYS A 136 3.23 4.66 25.69
CA CYS A 136 2.84 5.73 26.60
C CYS A 136 3.60 5.66 27.93
N MET A 137 4.34 6.73 28.25
CA MET A 137 5.16 6.88 29.45
C MET A 137 4.72 8.09 30.27
N GLY A 138 4.98 8.06 31.58
CA GLY A 138 4.72 9.19 32.48
C GLY A 138 5.50 10.44 32.06
N LYS A 139 4.84 11.59 32.08
CA LYS A 139 5.46 12.89 31.79
C LYS A 139 6.42 13.34 32.90
#